data_AF-A0A368Z6Q8-F1
#
_entry.id   AF-A0A368Z6Q8-F1
#
_cell.length_a   1.000
_cell.length_b   1.000
_cell.length_c   1.000
_cell.angle_alpha   90.00
_cell.angle_beta   90.00
_cell.angle_gamma   90.00
#
_symmetry.space_group_name_H-M   'P 1'
#
loop_
_entity.id
_entity.type
_entity.pdbx_description
1 polymer ?
#
loop_
_entity_poly.entity_id
_entity_poly.type
_entity_poly.pdbx_seq_one_letter_code
_entity_poly.pdbx_strand_id
1 'polypeptide(L)'
;MIGTAWSAVGWHRLTLMDERPAQALPRWHTQPILGYFVVSMFLPLLTWGLPALAVLPVLALLRALDAPMILTEIAALPAGVMAIWLSLRLSPVQVSRAVQNPVHIAEAFRRTARMSRPLWGVALLGGLFLGALIKSQMLVTPLLTDAEGYYLSDTVMFLDGTFLWATFILFFLVTISIFNTIYRHMAPDTEPAENR
;
A
#
# COMPACT_ATOMS: atom_id res chain seq x y z
N MET A 1 -11.51 -3.45 -8.07
CA MET A 1 -11.20 -2.67 -6.85
C MET A 1 -12.07 -3.02 -5.64
N ILE A 2 -13.38 -3.28 -5.81
CA ILE A 2 -14.20 -3.74 -4.66
C ILE A 2 -13.73 -5.10 -4.11
N GLY A 3 -13.27 -6.01 -4.99
CA GLY A 3 -12.71 -7.31 -4.58
C GLY A 3 -11.45 -7.18 -3.72
N THR A 4 -10.54 -6.25 -4.01
CA THR A 4 -9.35 -6.01 -3.18
C THR A 4 -9.70 -5.38 -1.84
N ALA A 5 -10.72 -4.50 -1.79
CA ALA A 5 -11.24 -3.97 -0.53
C ALA A 5 -11.91 -5.08 0.30
N TRP A 6 -12.65 -5.99 -0.32
CA TRP A 6 -13.21 -7.16 0.35
C TRP A 6 -12.12 -8.07 0.93
N SER A 7 -11.09 -8.40 0.15
CA SER A 7 -9.96 -9.19 0.64
C SER A 7 -9.21 -8.49 1.77
N ALA A 8 -9.00 -7.17 1.68
CA ALA A 8 -8.36 -6.38 2.73
C ALA A 8 -9.19 -6.39 4.02
N VAL A 9 -10.49 -6.09 3.93
CA VAL A 9 -11.41 -6.13 5.08
C VAL A 9 -11.45 -7.53 5.70
N GLY A 10 -11.51 -8.58 4.88
CA GLY A 10 -11.42 -9.95 5.33
C GLY A 10 -10.14 -10.23 6.11
N TRP A 11 -8.98 -9.80 5.59
CA TRP A 11 -7.68 -9.95 6.25
C TRP A 11 -7.59 -9.18 7.57
N HIS A 12 -8.06 -7.93 7.59
CA HIS A 12 -8.11 -7.10 8.80
C HIS A 12 -8.96 -7.77 9.88
N ARG A 13 -10.14 -8.27 9.55
CA ARG A 13 -11.05 -8.89 10.53
C ARG A 13 -10.58 -10.27 10.97
N LEU A 14 -9.99 -11.06 10.08
CA LEU A 14 -9.35 -12.33 10.43
C LEU A 14 -8.23 -12.11 11.45
N THR A 15 -7.34 -11.15 11.19
CA THR A 15 -6.17 -10.94 12.05
C THR A 15 -6.47 -10.10 13.28
N LEU A 16 -7.35 -9.10 13.23
CA LEU A 16 -7.60 -8.20 14.37
C LEU A 16 -8.78 -8.65 15.24
N MET A 17 -9.71 -9.43 14.71
CA MET A 17 -10.94 -9.84 15.40
C MET A 17 -11.10 -11.36 15.46
N ASP A 18 -10.10 -12.12 15.02
CA ASP A 18 -10.15 -13.59 14.89
C ASP A 18 -11.38 -14.11 14.13
N GLU A 19 -11.90 -13.29 13.19
CA GLU A 19 -13.09 -13.66 12.42
C GLU A 19 -12.73 -14.72 11.38
N ARG A 20 -13.12 -15.96 11.65
CA ARG A 20 -12.91 -17.07 10.72
C ARG A 20 -13.72 -16.88 9.43
N PRO A 21 -13.14 -17.24 8.26
CA PRO A 21 -13.88 -17.20 7.00
C PRO A 21 -15.06 -18.17 7.04
N ALA A 22 -16.12 -17.88 6.28
CA ALA A 22 -17.29 -18.77 6.22
C ALA A 22 -16.95 -20.11 5.53
N GLN A 23 -16.03 -20.06 4.55
CA GLN A 23 -15.47 -21.20 3.83
C GLN A 23 -14.02 -20.86 3.43
N ALA A 24 -13.68 -20.93 2.13
CA ALA A 24 -12.39 -20.47 1.60
C ALA A 24 -12.31 -18.94 1.44
N LEU A 25 -13.44 -18.23 1.51
CA LEU A 25 -13.52 -16.78 1.28
C LEU A 25 -13.96 -16.02 2.55
N PRO A 26 -13.50 -14.76 2.72
CA PRO A 26 -13.94 -13.92 3.84
C PRO A 26 -15.45 -13.68 3.82
N ARG A 27 -16.05 -13.48 4.99
CA ARG A 27 -17.47 -13.11 5.07
C ARG A 27 -17.71 -11.76 4.38
N TRP A 28 -18.86 -11.65 3.73
CA TRP A 28 -19.24 -10.43 3.03
C TRP A 28 -19.80 -9.40 4.04
N HIS A 29 -19.05 -8.32 4.25
CA HIS A 29 -19.41 -7.23 5.17
C HIS A 29 -19.63 -5.94 4.40
N THR A 30 -20.82 -5.74 3.84
CA THR A 30 -21.08 -4.64 2.88
C THR A 30 -20.69 -3.26 3.43
N GLN A 31 -21.11 -2.93 4.66
CA GLN A 31 -20.82 -1.63 5.27
C GLN A 31 -19.30 -1.43 5.49
N PRO A 32 -18.56 -2.35 6.15
CA PRO A 32 -17.09 -2.28 6.23
C PRO A 32 -16.38 -2.20 4.88
N ILE A 33 -16.81 -2.98 3.89
CA ILE A 33 -16.20 -3.02 2.55
C ILE A 33 -16.35 -1.67 1.85
N LEU A 34 -17.56 -1.08 1.86
CA LEU A 34 -17.80 0.22 1.25
C LEU A 34 -17.06 1.33 1.97
N GLY A 35 -17.07 1.34 3.31
CA GLY A 35 -16.33 2.32 4.11
C GLY A 35 -14.82 2.26 3.86
N TYR A 36 -14.25 1.04 3.77
CA TYR A 36 -12.86 0.82 3.43
C TYR A 36 -12.57 1.31 2.00
N PHE A 37 -13.38 0.90 1.02
CA PHE A 37 -13.22 1.27 -0.38
C PHE A 37 -13.20 2.79 -0.59
N VAL A 38 -14.14 3.52 0.01
CA VAL A 38 -14.21 4.99 -0.10
C VAL A 38 -12.96 5.64 0.48
N VAL A 39 -12.51 5.22 1.67
CA VAL A 39 -11.28 5.76 2.27
C VAL A 39 -10.06 5.42 1.40
N SER A 40 -9.96 4.20 0.88
CA SER A 40 -8.86 3.80 -0.01
C SER A 40 -8.87 4.55 -1.35
N MET A 41 -9.99 5.17 -1.75
CA MET A 41 -10.06 6.03 -2.93
C MET A 41 -9.49 7.43 -2.68
N PHE A 42 -9.79 8.02 -1.51
CA PHE A 42 -9.40 9.40 -1.20
C PHE A 42 -8.06 9.53 -0.48
N LEU A 43 -7.71 8.58 0.38
CA LEU A 43 -6.48 8.65 1.17
C LEU A 43 -5.20 8.71 0.32
N PRO A 44 -5.10 8.00 -0.82
CA PRO A 44 -3.95 8.12 -1.72
C PRO A 44 -3.74 9.53 -2.28
N LEU A 45 -4.80 10.33 -2.44
CA LEU A 45 -4.65 11.73 -2.87
C LEU A 45 -3.84 12.54 -1.84
N LEU A 46 -4.04 12.25 -0.55
CA LEU A 46 -3.28 12.87 0.52
C LEU A 46 -1.88 12.27 0.67
N THR A 47 -1.78 10.94 0.66
CA THR A 47 -0.51 10.26 0.96
C THR A 47 0.46 10.22 -0.21
N TRP A 48 -0.02 10.10 -1.45
CA TRP A 48 0.80 10.08 -2.66
C TRP A 48 0.71 11.38 -3.47
N GLY A 49 -0.46 12.00 -3.51
CA GLY A 49 -0.67 13.23 -4.30
C GLY A 49 0.18 14.40 -3.79
N LEU A 50 0.21 14.67 -2.48
CA LEU A 50 1.00 15.78 -1.95
C LEU A 50 2.52 15.60 -2.17
N PRO A 51 3.14 14.44 -1.87
CA PRO A 51 4.56 14.24 -2.17
C PRO A 51 4.88 14.30 -3.66
N ALA A 52 3.99 13.78 -4.52
CA ALA A 52 4.15 13.88 -5.97
C ALA A 52 4.17 15.34 -6.43
N LEU A 53 3.19 16.15 -6.01
CA LEU A 53 3.12 17.58 -6.34
C LEU A 53 4.37 18.33 -5.88
N ALA A 54 4.92 17.99 -4.71
CA ALA A 54 6.13 18.63 -4.19
C ALA A 54 7.38 18.38 -5.05
N VAL A 55 7.47 17.23 -5.72
CA VAL A 55 8.65 16.87 -6.55
C VAL A 55 8.49 17.23 -8.02
N LEU A 56 7.26 17.49 -8.50
CA LEU A 56 6.98 17.81 -9.91
C LEU A 56 7.90 18.90 -10.52
N PRO A 57 8.18 20.04 -9.85
CA PRO A 57 9.04 21.06 -10.44
C PRO A 57 10.47 20.57 -10.70
N VAL A 58 11.00 19.75 -9.80
CA VAL A 58 12.34 19.14 -9.93
C VAL A 58 12.35 18.15 -11.08
N LEU A 59 11.32 17.30 -11.18
CA LEU A 59 11.21 16.34 -12.29
C LEU A 59 11.04 17.04 -13.64
N ALA A 60 10.26 18.11 -13.70
CA ALA A 60 10.08 18.92 -14.90
C ALA A 60 11.40 19.58 -15.34
N LEU A 61 12.17 20.13 -14.39
CA LEU A 61 13.48 20.69 -14.66
C LEU A 61 14.45 19.63 -15.18
N LEU A 62 14.55 18.47 -14.52
CA LEU A 62 15.40 17.37 -14.96
C LEU A 62 15.03 16.89 -16.35
N ARG A 63 13.73 16.81 -16.67
CA ARG A 63 13.26 16.45 -18.00
C ARG A 63 13.63 17.49 -19.06
N ALA A 64 13.56 18.78 -18.73
CA ALA A 64 13.94 19.87 -19.63
C ALA A 64 15.46 19.92 -19.91
N LEU A 65 16.27 19.41 -18.97
CA LEU A 65 17.73 19.30 -19.11
C LEU A 65 18.17 17.98 -19.76
N ASP A 66 17.23 17.16 -20.23
CA ASP A 66 17.48 15.80 -20.75
C ASP A 66 18.34 14.95 -19.79
N ALA A 67 18.09 15.11 -18.48
CA ALA A 67 18.85 14.43 -17.46
C ALA A 67 18.69 12.91 -17.59
N PRO A 68 19.74 12.12 -17.28
CA PRO A 68 19.66 10.67 -17.23
C PRO A 68 18.53 10.18 -16.31
N MET A 69 17.84 9.12 -16.72
CA MET A 69 16.74 8.51 -15.97
C MET A 69 17.10 8.20 -14.51
N ILE A 70 18.34 7.81 -14.24
CA ILE A 70 18.83 7.55 -12.88
C ILE A 70 18.77 8.78 -11.97
N LEU A 71 19.00 9.99 -12.51
CA LEU A 71 18.89 11.23 -11.73
C LEU A 71 17.43 11.56 -11.42
N THR A 72 16.51 11.31 -12.36
CA THR A 72 15.07 11.45 -12.14
C THR A 72 14.58 10.51 -11.04
N GLU A 73 15.08 9.28 -11.00
CA GLU A 73 14.73 8.29 -9.98
C GLU A 73 15.26 8.66 -8.59
N ILE A 74 16.52 9.09 -8.52
CA ILE A 74 17.12 9.59 -7.28
C ILE A 74 16.33 10.79 -6.76
N ALA A 75 15.92 11.71 -7.64
CA ALA A 75 15.11 12.86 -7.27
C ALA A 75 13.70 12.49 -6.79
N ALA A 76 13.10 11.42 -7.33
CA ALA A 76 11.78 10.94 -6.94
C ALA A 76 11.78 10.13 -5.63
N LEU A 77 12.92 9.55 -5.24
CA LEU A 77 13.03 8.67 -4.07
C LEU A 77 12.54 9.32 -2.76
N PRO A 78 12.92 10.56 -2.39
CA PRO A 78 12.41 11.21 -1.18
C PRO A 78 10.89 11.34 -1.16
N ALA A 79 10.27 11.65 -2.31
CA ALA A 79 8.82 11.76 -2.44
C ALA A 79 8.15 10.40 -2.26
N GLY A 80 8.72 9.32 -2.82
CA GLY A 80 8.24 7.96 -2.63
C GLY A 80 8.31 7.51 -1.17
N VAL A 81 9.45 7.74 -0.49
CA VAL A 81 9.62 7.39 0.93
C VAL A 81 8.63 8.19 1.79
N MET A 82 8.46 9.49 1.52
CA MET A 82 7.47 10.31 2.21
C MET A 82 6.04 9.78 2.00
N ALA A 83 5.70 9.36 0.78
CA ALA A 83 4.37 8.85 0.47
C ALA A 83 4.07 7.53 1.20
N ILE A 84 5.06 6.64 1.29
CA ILE A 84 4.96 5.40 2.06
C ILE A 84 4.84 5.72 3.55
N TRP A 85 5.68 6.62 4.07
CA TRP A 85 5.62 7.04 5.47
C TRP A 85 4.25 7.63 5.86
N LEU A 86 3.68 8.50 5.02
CA LEU A 86 2.32 9.04 5.19
C LEU A 86 1.28 7.93 5.15
N SER A 87 1.40 6.99 4.21
CA SER A 87 0.50 5.85 4.08
C SER A 87 0.55 4.95 5.33
N LEU A 88 1.74 4.71 5.90
CA LEU A 88 1.89 3.97 7.15
C LEU A 88 1.23 4.70 8.32
N ARG A 89 1.44 6.02 8.43
CA ARG A 89 0.85 6.81 9.52
C ARG A 89 -0.67 6.92 9.45
N LEU A 90 -1.23 6.91 8.25
CA LEU A 90 -2.66 7.02 8.02
C LEU A 90 -3.35 5.68 7.76
N SER A 91 -2.59 4.58 7.71
CA SER A 91 -3.12 3.23 7.62
C SER A 91 -4.23 2.91 8.65
N PRO A 92 -4.19 3.42 9.90
CA PRO A 92 -5.27 3.17 10.87
C PRO A 92 -6.62 3.68 10.40
N VAL A 93 -6.66 4.76 9.61
CA VAL A 93 -7.91 5.29 9.07
C VAL A 93 -8.59 4.24 8.20
N GLN A 94 -7.84 3.51 7.38
CA GLN A 94 -8.38 2.42 6.55
C GLN A 94 -8.78 1.22 7.40
N VAL A 95 -7.86 0.72 8.23
CA VAL A 95 -8.08 -0.46 9.09
C VAL A 95 -9.29 -0.26 10.00
N SER A 96 -9.45 0.93 10.58
CA SER A 96 -10.56 1.30 11.47
C SER A 96 -11.95 1.12 10.83
N ARG A 97 -12.06 1.30 9.50
CA ARG A 97 -13.32 1.10 8.78
C ARG A 97 -13.64 -0.38 8.60
N ALA A 98 -12.62 -1.23 8.42
CA ALA A 98 -12.78 -2.68 8.33
C ALA A 98 -13.32 -3.27 9.65
N VAL A 99 -12.86 -2.73 10.78
CA VAL A 99 -13.26 -3.17 12.13
C VAL A 99 -14.42 -2.35 12.73
N GLN A 100 -15.03 -1.45 11.96
CA GLN A 100 -16.14 -0.58 12.38
C GLN A 100 -15.89 0.26 13.64
N ASN A 101 -14.64 0.62 13.91
CA ASN A 101 -14.25 1.50 15.00
C ASN A 101 -13.53 2.74 14.43
N PRO A 102 -14.26 3.67 13.77
CA PRO A 102 -13.69 4.64 12.86
C PRO A 102 -12.71 5.61 13.54
N VAL A 103 -11.51 5.72 12.97
CA VAL A 103 -10.47 6.66 13.40
C VAL A 103 -10.34 7.77 12.35
N HIS A 104 -10.33 9.03 12.78
CA HIS A 104 -10.12 10.19 11.90
C HIS A 104 -8.63 10.42 11.60
N ILE A 105 -8.32 11.11 10.50
CA ILE A 105 -6.94 11.40 10.04
C ILE A 105 -6.11 12.06 11.14
N ALA A 106 -6.62 13.12 11.79
CA ALA A 106 -5.90 13.81 12.85
C ALA A 106 -5.61 12.90 14.06
N GLU A 107 -6.55 12.02 14.39
CA GLU A 107 -6.40 11.04 15.47
C GLU A 107 -5.36 9.98 15.11
N ALA A 108 -5.42 9.41 13.91
CA ALA A 108 -4.43 8.46 13.41
C ALA A 108 -3.02 9.07 13.41
N PHE A 109 -2.89 10.32 12.99
CA PHE A 109 -1.62 11.02 12.99
C PHE A 109 -1.10 11.22 14.42
N ARG A 110 -1.93 11.69 15.36
CA ARG A 110 -1.53 11.83 16.76
C ARG A 110 -1.10 10.50 17.38
N ARG A 111 -1.89 9.43 17.18
CA ARG A 111 -1.60 8.11 17.76
C ARG A 111 -0.35 7.45 17.18
N THR A 112 -0.05 7.66 15.89
CA THR A 112 1.20 7.17 15.28
C THR A 112 2.44 8.03 15.58
N ALA A 113 2.30 9.19 16.23
CA ALA A 113 3.42 10.12 16.40
C ALA A 113 4.61 9.50 17.18
N ARG A 114 4.33 8.68 18.20
CA ARG A 114 5.36 8.00 19.00
C ARG A 114 6.16 6.97 18.18
N MET A 115 5.56 6.40 17.13
CA MET A 115 6.19 5.42 16.24
C MET A 115 6.81 6.06 14.99
N SER A 116 6.77 7.38 14.86
CA SER A 116 7.18 8.10 13.65
C SER A 116 8.61 7.77 13.18
N ARG A 117 9.56 7.63 14.12
CA ARG A 117 10.96 7.30 13.84
C ARG A 117 11.12 5.89 13.24
N PRO A 118 10.65 4.80 13.89
CA PRO A 118 10.62 3.48 13.28
C PRO A 118 9.92 3.44 11.92
N LEU A 119 8.81 4.18 11.77
CA LEU A 119 8.05 4.21 10.51
C LEU A 119 8.85 4.80 9.34
N TRP A 120 9.83 5.68 9.58
CA TRP A 120 10.75 6.13 8.52
C TRP A 120 11.66 5.00 8.02
N GLY A 121 12.17 4.17 8.93
CA GLY A 121 12.95 2.99 8.55
C GLY A 121 12.12 2.00 7.72
N VAL A 122 10.89 1.73 8.15
CA VAL A 122 9.95 0.88 7.40
C VAL A 122 9.59 1.51 6.05
N ALA A 123 9.42 2.83 5.97
CA ALA A 123 9.12 3.52 4.73
C ALA A 123 10.29 3.47 3.74
N LEU A 124 11.53 3.61 4.23
CA LEU A 124 12.73 3.48 3.40
C LEU A 124 12.86 2.05 2.85
N LEU A 125 12.75 1.04 3.72
CA LEU A 125 12.79 -0.36 3.30
C LEU A 125 11.65 -0.71 2.35
N GLY A 126 10.44 -0.21 2.62
CA GLY A 126 9.28 -0.38 1.75
C GLY A 126 9.46 0.30 0.39
N GLY A 127 10.10 1.48 0.36
CA GLY A 127 10.44 2.19 -0.87
C GLY A 127 11.49 1.45 -1.70
N LEU A 128 12.54 0.93 -1.06
CA LEU A 128 13.53 0.08 -1.71
C LEU A 128 12.92 -1.22 -2.25
N PHE A 129 12.04 -1.85 -1.46
CA PHE A 129 11.32 -3.05 -1.86
C PHE A 129 10.42 -2.78 -3.07
N LEU A 130 9.57 -1.75 -3.01
CA LEU A 130 8.69 -1.36 -4.10
C LEU A 130 9.48 -0.97 -5.36
N GLY A 131 10.57 -0.22 -5.19
CA GLY A 131 11.48 0.14 -6.27
C GLY A 131 12.12 -1.09 -6.92
N ALA A 132 12.60 -2.05 -6.12
CA ALA A 132 13.14 -3.31 -6.62
C ALA A 132 12.09 -4.13 -7.40
N LEU A 133 10.84 -4.18 -6.91
CA LEU A 133 9.75 -4.85 -7.62
C LEU A 133 9.49 -4.18 -8.98
N ILE A 134 9.33 -2.86 -9.02
CA ILE A 134 9.11 -2.11 -10.27
C ILE A 134 10.28 -2.31 -11.23
N LYS A 135 11.52 -2.23 -10.73
CA LYS A 135 12.72 -2.41 -11.55
C LYS A 135 12.87 -3.82 -12.09
N SER A 136 12.52 -4.83 -11.30
CA SER A 136 12.53 -6.22 -11.77
C SER A 136 11.58 -6.40 -12.95
N GLN A 137 10.39 -5.79 -12.91
CA GLN A 137 9.44 -5.80 -14.03
C GLN A 137 10.00 -5.05 -15.24
N MET A 138 10.51 -3.83 -15.05
CA MET A 138 11.10 -3.05 -16.14
C MET A 138 12.32 -3.70 -16.80
N LEU A 139 13.03 -4.58 -16.08
CA LEU A 139 14.14 -5.35 -16.63
C LEU A 139 13.67 -6.60 -17.39
N VAL A 140 12.63 -7.26 -16.88
CA VAL A 140 12.13 -8.52 -17.45
C VAL A 140 11.30 -8.27 -18.71
N THR A 141 10.35 -7.32 -18.70
CA THR A 141 9.42 -7.11 -19.81
C THR A 141 10.13 -6.89 -21.16
N PRO A 142 11.19 -6.07 -21.28
CA PRO A 142 11.88 -5.88 -22.57
C PRO A 142 12.59 -7.13 -23.11
N LEU A 143 12.91 -8.11 -22.26
CA LEU A 143 13.49 -9.40 -22.67
C LEU A 143 12.41 -10.35 -23.23
N LEU A 144 11.14 -10.05 -22.94
CA LEU A 144 9.98 -10.84 -23.27
C LEU A 144 9.17 -10.26 -24.45
N THR A 145 9.55 -9.07 -24.91
CA THR A 145 8.90 -8.34 -26.01
C THR A 145 9.85 -8.12 -27.17
N ASP A 146 9.32 -8.02 -28.39
CA ASP A 146 10.07 -7.65 -29.58
C ASP A 146 10.33 -6.13 -29.65
N ALA A 147 10.93 -5.68 -30.77
CA ALA A 147 11.24 -4.26 -31.00
C ALA A 147 9.99 -3.38 -31.16
N GLU A 148 8.84 -3.97 -31.48
CA GLU A 148 7.56 -3.27 -31.60
C GLU A 148 6.77 -3.27 -30.27
N GLY A 149 7.25 -4.01 -29.27
CA GLY A 149 6.66 -4.12 -27.93
C GLY A 149 5.63 -5.24 -27.80
N TYR A 150 5.51 -6.14 -28.78
CA TYR A 150 4.65 -7.32 -28.68
C TYR A 150 5.38 -8.45 -27.94
N TYR A 151 4.63 -9.22 -27.15
CA TYR A 151 5.20 -10.40 -26.51
C TYR A 151 5.65 -11.43 -27.55
N LEU A 152 6.79 -12.06 -27.29
CA LEU A 152 7.37 -13.09 -28.17
C LEU A 152 6.46 -14.31 -28.35
N SER A 153 5.54 -14.56 -27.42
CA SER A 153 4.49 -15.58 -27.52
C SER A 153 3.39 -15.36 -26.48
N ASP A 154 2.23 -15.98 -26.69
CA ASP A 154 1.12 -16.00 -25.73
C ASP A 154 1.52 -16.64 -24.39
N THR A 155 2.38 -17.66 -24.42
CA THR A 155 2.90 -18.30 -23.21
C THR A 155 3.73 -17.33 -22.38
N VAL A 156 4.60 -16.56 -23.03
CA VAL A 156 5.43 -15.54 -22.36
C VAL A 156 4.57 -14.43 -21.77
N MET A 157 3.57 -13.94 -22.52
CA MET A 157 2.59 -12.97 -22.01
C MET A 157 1.87 -13.49 -20.75
N PHE A 158 1.43 -14.75 -20.76
CA PHE A 158 0.76 -15.37 -19.63
C PHE A 158 1.67 -15.49 -18.40
N LEU A 159 2.94 -15.89 -18.59
CA LEU A 159 3.91 -16.02 -17.51
C LEU A 159 4.26 -14.66 -16.89
N ASP A 160 4.46 -13.61 -17.72
CA ASP A 160 4.75 -12.26 -17.24
C ASP A 160 3.56 -11.71 -16.43
N GLY A 161 2.33 -11.87 -16.95
CA GLY A 161 1.11 -11.51 -16.23
C GLY A 161 0.95 -12.25 -14.89
N THR A 162 1.29 -13.54 -14.85
CA THR A 162 1.27 -14.34 -13.61
C THR A 162 2.30 -13.85 -12.61
N PHE A 163 3.51 -13.54 -13.07
CA PHE A 163 4.59 -13.00 -12.24
C PHE A 163 4.22 -11.62 -11.66
N LEU A 164 3.64 -10.73 -12.47
CA LEU A 164 3.12 -9.44 -12.02
C LEU A 164 2.04 -9.61 -10.94
N TRP A 165 1.09 -10.52 -11.17
CA TRP A 165 0.00 -10.79 -10.23
C TRP A 165 0.48 -11.37 -8.91
N ALA A 166 1.41 -12.34 -8.94
CA ALA A 166 2.04 -12.91 -7.75
C ALA A 166 2.80 -11.85 -6.94
N THR A 167 3.53 -10.98 -7.64
CA THR A 167 4.25 -9.85 -7.03
C THR A 167 3.30 -8.87 -6.35
N PHE A 168 2.19 -8.53 -7.02
CA PHE A 168 1.15 -7.68 -6.45
C PHE A 168 0.54 -8.28 -5.18
N ILE A 169 0.23 -9.58 -5.18
CA ILE A 169 -0.33 -10.26 -4.00
C ILE A 169 0.66 -10.24 -2.83
N LEU A 170 1.92 -10.55 -3.09
CA LEU A 170 2.95 -10.52 -2.05
C LEU A 170 3.05 -9.11 -1.44
N PHE A 171 3.14 -8.08 -2.29
CA PHE A 171 3.17 -6.69 -1.85
C PHE A 171 1.91 -6.32 -1.05
N PHE A 172 0.73 -6.70 -1.54
CA PHE A 172 -0.55 -6.45 -0.89
C PHE A 172 -0.60 -7.07 0.50
N LEU A 173 -0.27 -8.36 0.64
CA LEU A 173 -0.28 -9.09 1.92
C LEU A 173 0.69 -8.49 2.93
N VAL A 174 1.92 -8.17 2.51
CA VAL A 174 2.92 -7.51 3.36
C VAL A 174 2.39 -6.15 3.84
N THR A 175 1.84 -5.35 2.93
CA THR A 175 1.36 -4.00 3.23
C THR A 175 0.21 -4.01 4.21
N ILE A 176 -0.85 -4.79 3.96
CA ILE A 176 -2.02 -4.85 4.87
C ILE A 176 -1.67 -5.47 6.22
N SER A 177 -0.65 -6.35 6.28
CA SER A 177 -0.16 -6.92 7.53
C SER A 177 0.63 -5.90 8.37
N ILE A 178 1.42 -5.05 7.72
CA ILE A 178 2.07 -3.91 8.38
C ILE A 178 0.99 -2.95 8.92
N PHE A 179 -0.07 -2.69 8.14
CA PHE A 179 -1.18 -1.82 8.59
C PHE A 179 -1.87 -2.38 9.84
N ASN A 180 -2.12 -3.70 9.89
CA ASN A 180 -2.65 -4.35 11.09
C ASN A 180 -1.73 -4.23 12.29
N THR A 181 -0.43 -4.44 12.08
CA THR A 181 0.58 -4.33 13.15
C THR A 181 0.60 -2.92 13.73
N ILE A 182 0.57 -1.91 12.87
CA ILE A 182 0.49 -0.50 13.24
C ILE A 182 -0.80 -0.22 14.01
N TYR A 183 -1.95 -0.67 13.50
CA TYR A 183 -3.25 -0.49 14.15
C TYR A 183 -3.30 -1.11 15.56
N ARG A 184 -2.78 -2.33 15.74
CA ARG A 184 -2.70 -3.00 17.05
C ARG A 184 -1.91 -2.20 18.08
N HIS A 185 -0.78 -1.61 17.69
CA HIS A 185 0.02 -0.79 18.60
C HIS A 185 -0.66 0.54 19.00
N MET A 186 -1.74 0.93 18.31
CA MET A 186 -2.47 2.16 18.57
C MET A 186 -3.83 1.97 19.24
N ALA A 187 -4.43 0.80 19.10
CA ALA A 187 -5.58 0.44 19.90
C ALA A 187 -5.04 0.18 21.32
N PRO A 188 -5.33 1.04 22.32
CA PRO A 188 -5.05 0.67 23.70
C PRO A 188 -5.78 -0.65 23.95
N ASP A 189 -5.15 -1.56 24.70
CA ASP A 189 -5.71 -2.85 25.07
C ASP A 189 -7.19 -2.66 25.40
N THR A 190 -8.08 -3.15 24.53
CA THR A 190 -9.42 -3.50 24.98
C THR A 190 -9.17 -4.65 25.95
N GLU A 191 -9.00 -4.33 27.23
CA GLU A 191 -9.30 -5.29 28.28
C GLU A 191 -10.59 -6.00 27.88
N PRO A 192 -10.62 -7.34 27.93
CA PRO A 192 -11.88 -8.06 27.77
C PRO A 192 -12.85 -7.43 28.77
N ALA A 193 -14.02 -7.02 28.27
CA ALA A 193 -15.14 -6.65 29.12
C ALA A 193 -15.63 -7.92 29.84
N GLU A 194 -14.87 -8.42 30.79
CA GLU A 194 -15.20 -9.55 31.63
C GLU A 194 -15.14 -9.08 33.09
N ASN A 195 -16.25 -8.44 33.49
CA ASN A 195 -16.88 -8.42 34.82
C ASN A 195 -17.69 -7.12 34.98
N ARG A 196 -18.86 -7.07 34.33
CA ARG A 196 -20.04 -6.35 34.79
C ARG A 196 -21.17 -7.35 34.97
#